data_AF-A0A954SIR2-F1
#
_entry.id   AF-A0A954SIR2-F1
#
_cell.length_a   1.000
_cell.length_b   1.000
_cell.length_c   1.000
_cell.angle_alpha   90.00
_cell.angle_beta   90.00
_cell.angle_gamma   90.00
#
_symmetry.space_group_name_H-M   'P 1'
#
loop_
_entity.id
_entity.type
_entity.pdbx_description
1 polymer ?
#
loop_
_entity_poly.entity_id
_entity_poly.type
_entity_poly.pdbx_seq_one_letter_code
_entity_poly.pdbx_strand_id
1 'polypeptide(L)'
;KKQDVEAQEAILELEKQRIEAVEKQKREVAEIAARQTAEAAKVQSEERLKSERARITADEEIQVAEENRQRQVIVAQRNKERTDAIERERVEKDRMLEVTERERIVGLATIEKEKVIEVEKRNIQDVIRERVTVERSVVEEQQKIKDTEEFATADRAKRVAITAAEKDAEESLVKEIKAAEARKKAAEFEAEQVLIDADAKRAAAERETAAKKMLAEARQAEAAADGLAEAQVQEARAVASEKEGTAAANVIQKKALAEAEGQKARAEAIEKEGLAEAQVLEQKFYAEAKGIEQKAEAMKIFDGVGREHEEFKIRLNKDKEIELAAIAAQTEIAREQAEVVGAALGNARIDIVGGETKFFEKIVDSIQAGKSVDRWVDNSRHLTDVKNTFFDGQVEGDFQENLKRFTSQFGLTFEDVKDMSVAALLGKLLLESDDDGTTSGLKRLQRMLKASGLLDKSVGSLGNLAAKKS
;
A
#
# COMPACT_ATOMS: atom_id res chain seq x y z
N LYS A 1 33.82 -151.06 78.41
CA LYS A 1 32.96 -150.03 79.04
C LYS A 1 33.66 -148.74 79.45
N LYS A 2 34.91 -148.71 79.96
CA LYS A 2 35.68 -147.44 80.11
C LYS A 2 36.45 -147.04 78.84
N GLN A 3 37.01 -148.02 78.13
CA GLN A 3 37.75 -147.79 76.87
C GLN A 3 36.85 -147.36 75.69
N ASP A 4 35.55 -147.69 75.70
CA ASP A 4 34.63 -147.33 74.62
C ASP A 4 34.19 -145.86 74.66
N VAL A 5 34.27 -145.21 75.83
CA VAL A 5 33.85 -143.82 76.03
C VAL A 5 34.94 -142.85 75.59
N GLU A 6 36.20 -143.17 75.89
CA GLU A 6 37.37 -142.39 75.46
C GLU A 6 37.51 -142.38 73.92
N ALA A 7 37.18 -143.48 73.25
CA ALA A 7 37.19 -143.55 71.79
C ALA A 7 36.05 -142.73 71.14
N GLN A 8 34.85 -142.68 71.76
CA GLN A 8 33.74 -141.85 71.27
C GLN A 8 34.00 -140.35 71.48
N GLU A 9 34.61 -139.96 72.59
CA GLU A 9 34.98 -138.55 72.84
C GLU A 9 36.00 -138.06 71.80
N ALA A 10 37.00 -138.87 71.46
CA ALA A 10 37.98 -138.52 70.42
C ALA A 10 37.36 -138.37 69.02
N ILE A 11 36.37 -139.20 68.67
CA ILE A 11 35.65 -139.08 67.38
C ILE A 11 34.81 -137.81 67.35
N LEU A 12 34.10 -137.48 68.42
CA LEU A 12 33.30 -136.26 68.52
C LEU A 12 34.16 -135.00 68.49
N GLU A 13 35.36 -135.04 69.07
CA GLU A 13 36.31 -133.93 69.03
C GLU A 13 36.88 -133.72 67.62
N LEU A 14 37.19 -134.79 66.89
CA LEU A 14 37.59 -134.70 65.48
C LEU A 14 36.44 -134.22 64.57
N GLU A 15 35.20 -134.64 64.84
CA GLU A 15 34.03 -134.19 64.09
C GLU A 15 33.73 -132.71 64.35
N LYS A 16 33.88 -132.25 65.59
CA LYS A 16 33.82 -130.83 65.95
C LYS A 16 34.89 -130.02 65.20
N GLN A 17 36.14 -130.49 65.17
CA GLN A 17 37.22 -129.83 64.41
C GLN A 17 36.92 -129.78 62.91
N ARG A 18 36.32 -130.83 62.34
CA ARG A 18 35.90 -130.86 60.93
C ARG A 18 34.80 -129.83 60.66
N ILE A 19 33.78 -129.74 61.52
CA ILE A 19 32.67 -128.79 61.35
C ILE A 19 33.17 -127.35 61.49
N GLU A 20 34.01 -127.06 62.50
CA GLU A 20 34.61 -125.74 62.69
C GLU A 20 35.46 -125.33 61.48
N ALA A 21 36.26 -126.25 60.91
CA ALA A 21 37.03 -125.99 59.70
C ALA A 21 36.15 -125.69 58.48
N VAL A 22 35.04 -126.42 58.30
CA VAL A 22 34.10 -126.20 57.18
C VAL A 22 33.36 -124.87 57.33
N GLU A 23 32.88 -124.53 58.52
CA GLU A 23 32.20 -123.24 58.75
C GLU A 23 33.17 -122.06 58.65
N LYS A 24 34.42 -122.24 59.11
CA LYS A 24 35.48 -121.25 58.90
C LYS A 24 35.75 -121.03 57.41
N GLN A 25 35.86 -122.11 56.63
CA GLN A 25 36.04 -122.02 55.18
C GLN A 25 34.84 -121.33 54.50
N LYS A 26 33.59 -121.67 54.86
CA LYS A 26 32.40 -121.02 54.31
C LYS A 26 32.37 -119.52 54.62
N ARG A 27 32.73 -119.13 55.85
CA ARG A 27 32.82 -117.72 56.23
C ARG A 27 33.90 -116.98 55.44
N GLU A 28 35.08 -117.57 55.31
CA GLU A 28 36.17 -116.98 54.52
C GLU A 28 35.77 -116.82 53.04
N VAL A 29 35.12 -117.83 52.45
CA VAL A 29 34.60 -117.75 51.07
C VAL A 29 33.53 -116.67 50.93
N ALA A 30 32.58 -116.57 51.88
CA ALA A 30 31.55 -115.55 51.85
C ALA A 30 32.12 -114.13 52.02
N GLU A 31 33.12 -113.97 52.89
CA GLU A 31 33.81 -112.69 53.11
C GLU A 31 34.60 -112.27 51.87
N ILE A 32 35.33 -113.20 51.24
CA ILE A 32 36.04 -112.95 49.98
C ILE A 32 35.04 -112.61 48.87
N ALA A 33 33.96 -113.36 48.73
CA ALA A 33 32.94 -113.11 47.71
C ALA A 33 32.27 -111.74 47.90
N ALA A 34 31.86 -111.39 49.13
CA ALA A 34 31.28 -110.09 49.45
C ALA A 34 32.27 -108.95 49.15
N ARG A 35 33.55 -109.11 49.51
CA ARG A 35 34.60 -108.13 49.22
C ARG A 35 34.80 -107.94 47.72
N GLN A 36 34.92 -109.03 46.96
CA GLN A 36 35.10 -109.00 45.51
C GLN A 36 33.90 -108.36 44.80
N THR A 37 32.66 -108.65 45.23
CA THR A 37 31.46 -108.01 44.65
C THR A 37 31.38 -106.51 44.97
N ALA A 38 31.73 -106.09 46.19
CA ALA A 38 31.78 -104.67 46.55
C ALA A 38 32.87 -103.92 45.79
N GLU A 39 34.04 -104.53 45.63
CA GLU A 39 35.17 -103.97 44.86
C GLU A 39 34.79 -103.86 43.37
N ALA A 40 34.17 -104.89 42.79
CA ALA A 40 33.66 -104.85 41.42
C ALA A 40 32.60 -103.75 41.21
N ALA A 41 31.65 -103.59 42.14
CA ALA A 41 30.62 -102.55 42.07
C ALA A 41 31.21 -101.13 42.20
N LYS A 42 32.27 -100.98 43.02
CA LYS A 42 33.01 -99.73 43.15
C LYS A 42 33.71 -99.38 41.84
N VAL A 43 34.47 -100.31 41.26
CA VAL A 43 35.15 -100.12 39.97
C VAL A 43 34.16 -99.80 38.85
N GLN A 44 33.02 -100.51 38.80
CA GLN A 44 31.98 -100.25 37.80
C GLN A 44 31.38 -98.84 37.92
N SER A 45 31.18 -98.35 39.15
CA SER A 45 30.67 -96.99 39.39
C SER A 45 31.71 -95.92 39.05
N GLU A 46 32.99 -96.18 39.33
CA GLU A 46 34.10 -95.29 38.98
C GLU A 46 34.27 -95.16 37.46
N GLU A 47 34.22 -96.28 36.72
CA GLU A 47 34.27 -96.25 35.25
C GLU A 47 33.05 -95.56 34.65
N ARG A 48 31.86 -95.73 35.24
CA ARG A 48 30.66 -94.98 34.81
C ARG A 48 30.82 -93.48 35.03
N LEU A 49 31.30 -93.06 36.21
CA LEU A 49 31.55 -91.65 36.51
C LEU A 49 32.55 -91.04 35.51
N LYS A 50 33.61 -91.78 35.18
CA LYS A 50 34.63 -91.37 34.21
C LYS A 50 34.03 -91.21 32.80
N SER A 51 33.19 -92.15 32.38
CA SER A 51 32.49 -92.07 31.08
C SER A 51 31.53 -90.88 31.00
N GLU A 52 30.69 -90.66 32.02
CA GLU A 52 29.74 -89.53 32.04
C GLU A 52 30.48 -88.20 32.10
N ARG A 53 31.58 -88.11 32.85
CA ARG A 53 32.39 -86.89 32.91
C ARG A 53 33.01 -86.57 31.54
N ALA A 54 33.56 -87.58 30.84
CA ALA A 54 34.09 -87.39 29.50
C ALA A 54 33.01 -86.94 28.51
N ARG A 55 31.80 -87.50 28.61
CA ARG A 55 30.65 -87.09 27.79
C ARG A 55 30.25 -85.64 28.06
N ILE A 56 30.08 -85.25 29.32
CA ILE A 56 29.68 -83.87 29.68
C ILE A 56 30.71 -82.87 29.17
N THR A 57 32.00 -83.13 29.37
CA THR A 57 33.06 -82.24 28.85
C THR A 57 33.03 -82.14 27.33
N ALA A 58 32.81 -83.24 26.62
CA ALA A 58 32.68 -83.21 25.16
C ALA A 58 31.44 -82.42 24.70
N ASP A 59 30.30 -82.63 25.35
CA ASP A 59 29.05 -81.92 25.04
C ASP A 59 29.19 -80.40 25.30
N GLU A 60 29.85 -80.00 26.40
CA GLU A 60 30.15 -78.60 26.73
C GLU A 60 31.06 -77.96 25.68
N GLU A 61 32.15 -78.63 25.28
CA GLU A 61 33.07 -78.12 24.26
C GLU A 61 32.38 -77.96 22.90
N ILE A 62 31.53 -78.91 22.50
CA ILE A 62 30.74 -78.83 21.27
C ILE A 62 29.77 -77.66 21.32
N GLN A 63 29.05 -77.46 22.43
CA GLN A 63 28.10 -76.34 22.56
C GLN A 63 28.82 -74.99 22.53
N VAL A 64 29.94 -74.85 23.24
CA VAL A 64 30.74 -73.62 23.23
C VAL A 64 31.29 -73.35 21.83
N ALA A 65 31.75 -74.37 21.11
CA ALA A 65 32.20 -74.23 19.73
C ALA A 65 31.07 -73.79 18.79
N GLU A 66 29.87 -74.36 18.95
CA GLU A 66 28.70 -74.01 18.13
C GLU A 66 28.20 -72.59 18.40
N GLU A 67 28.11 -72.16 19.67
CA GLU A 67 27.78 -70.77 20.00
C GLU A 67 28.82 -69.78 19.46
N ASN A 68 30.11 -70.12 19.56
CA ASN A 68 31.17 -69.30 18.98
C ASN A 68 31.05 -69.21 17.46
N ARG A 69 30.71 -70.32 16.78
CA ARG A 69 30.43 -70.34 15.34
C ARG A 69 29.25 -69.43 14.99
N GLN A 70 28.14 -69.53 15.71
CA GLN A 70 26.97 -68.68 15.50
C GLN A 70 27.27 -67.21 15.73
N ARG A 71 28.03 -66.89 16.79
CA ARG A 71 28.50 -65.52 17.06
C ARG A 71 29.35 -64.98 15.92
N GLN A 72 30.27 -65.78 15.38
CA GLN A 72 31.09 -65.37 14.24
C GLN A 72 30.25 -65.11 12.99
N VAL A 73 29.25 -65.96 12.72
CA VAL A 73 28.30 -65.75 11.60
C VAL A 73 27.51 -64.45 11.77
N ILE A 74 27.00 -64.18 12.98
CA ILE A 74 26.25 -62.94 13.27
C ILE A 74 27.15 -61.71 13.12
N VAL A 75 28.38 -61.75 13.64
CA VAL A 75 29.33 -60.64 13.50
C VAL A 75 29.69 -60.40 12.03
N ALA A 76 29.92 -61.46 11.26
CA ALA A 76 30.17 -61.35 9.82
C ALA A 76 28.96 -60.75 9.06
N GLN A 77 27.74 -61.18 9.40
CA GLN A 77 26.52 -60.64 8.79
C GLN A 77 26.32 -59.16 9.13
N ARG A 78 26.48 -58.78 10.40
CA ARG A 78 26.38 -57.38 10.84
C ARG A 78 27.46 -56.49 10.22
N ASN A 79 28.67 -57.01 10.07
CA ASN A 79 29.73 -56.29 9.37
C ASN A 79 29.36 -56.08 7.90
N LYS A 80 28.85 -57.11 7.20
CA LYS A 80 28.37 -56.96 5.82
C LYS A 80 27.25 -55.91 5.72
N GLU A 81 26.22 -55.99 6.56
CA GLU A 81 25.12 -55.01 6.62
C GLU A 81 25.62 -53.58 6.85
N ARG A 82 26.60 -53.40 7.75
CA ARG A 82 27.21 -52.11 8.02
C ARG A 82 27.95 -51.56 6.82
N THR A 83 28.77 -52.38 6.14
CA THR A 83 29.50 -51.93 4.95
C THR A 83 28.54 -51.58 3.81
N ASP A 84 27.51 -52.41 3.60
CA ASP A 84 26.48 -52.15 2.59
C ASP A 84 25.70 -50.85 2.86
N ALA A 85 25.40 -50.55 4.13
CA ALA A 85 24.74 -49.31 4.52
C ALA A 85 25.63 -48.07 4.32
N ILE A 86 26.91 -48.16 4.68
CA ILE A 86 27.88 -47.07 4.49
C ILE A 86 28.07 -46.77 3.00
N GLU A 87 28.21 -47.79 2.16
CA GLU A 87 28.35 -47.59 0.71
C GLU A 87 27.08 -47.01 0.08
N ARG A 88 25.89 -47.41 0.54
CA ARG A 88 24.63 -46.79 0.10
C ARG A 88 24.55 -45.31 0.45
N GLU A 89 24.87 -44.95 1.70
CA GLU A 89 24.86 -43.55 2.13
C GLU A 89 25.90 -42.72 1.35
N ARG A 90 27.07 -43.30 1.07
CA ARG A 90 28.11 -42.67 0.25
C ARG A 90 27.62 -42.40 -1.17
N VAL A 91 27.02 -43.38 -1.82
CA VAL A 91 26.46 -43.24 -3.17
C VAL A 91 25.31 -42.23 -3.20
N GLU A 92 24.44 -42.22 -2.20
CA GLU A 92 23.37 -41.20 -2.09
C GLU A 92 23.94 -39.80 -1.90
N LYS A 93 24.94 -39.64 -1.04
CA LYS A 93 25.63 -38.36 -0.83
C LYS A 93 26.26 -37.84 -2.12
N ASP A 94 27.01 -38.70 -2.83
CA ASP A 94 27.65 -38.33 -4.09
C ASP A 94 26.61 -37.95 -5.16
N ARG A 95 25.49 -38.69 -5.24
CA ARG A 95 24.37 -38.36 -6.14
C ARG A 95 23.72 -37.02 -5.81
N MET A 96 23.51 -36.71 -4.52
CA MET A 96 22.93 -35.43 -4.10
C MET A 96 23.88 -34.26 -4.37
N LEU A 97 25.19 -34.46 -4.21
CA LEU A 97 26.20 -33.46 -4.56
C LEU A 97 26.22 -33.18 -6.07
N GLU A 98 26.14 -34.21 -6.92
CA GLU A 98 26.05 -34.02 -8.37
C GLU A 98 24.77 -33.28 -8.79
N VAL A 99 23.62 -33.59 -8.16
CA VAL A 99 22.36 -32.86 -8.42
C VAL A 99 22.51 -31.38 -8.06
N THR A 100 23.08 -31.09 -6.89
CA THR A 100 23.30 -29.71 -6.42
C THR A 100 24.24 -28.96 -7.37
N GLU A 101 25.32 -29.60 -7.83
CA GLU A 101 26.26 -28.99 -8.76
C GLU A 101 25.63 -28.77 -10.14
N ARG A 102 24.82 -29.71 -10.62
CA ARG A 102 24.05 -29.54 -11.86
C ARG A 102 23.05 -28.38 -11.74
N GLU A 103 22.31 -28.29 -10.64
CA GLU A 103 21.37 -27.19 -10.38
C GLU A 103 22.09 -25.85 -10.30
N ARG A 104 23.28 -25.81 -9.67
CA ARG A 104 24.13 -24.61 -9.63
C ARG A 104 24.55 -24.17 -11.02
N ILE A 105 25.03 -25.10 -11.87
CA ILE A 105 25.46 -24.79 -13.24
C ILE A 105 24.27 -24.32 -14.09
N VAL A 106 23.14 -25.02 -14.03
CA VAL A 106 21.92 -24.64 -14.76
C VAL A 106 21.38 -23.29 -14.27
N GLY A 107 21.42 -23.05 -12.96
CA GLY A 107 21.03 -21.79 -12.34
C GLY A 107 21.91 -20.63 -12.83
N LEU A 108 23.24 -20.79 -12.80
CA LEU A 108 24.18 -19.79 -13.31
C LEU A 108 23.97 -19.50 -14.80
N ALA A 109 23.78 -20.53 -15.62
CA ALA A 109 23.50 -20.36 -17.04
C ALA A 109 22.14 -19.65 -17.30
N THR A 110 21.14 -19.90 -16.45
CA THR A 110 19.83 -19.23 -16.53
C THR A 110 19.96 -17.76 -16.13
N ILE A 111 20.69 -17.45 -15.07
CA ILE A 111 20.97 -16.07 -14.63
C ILE A 111 21.74 -15.32 -15.72
N GLU A 112 22.73 -15.94 -16.35
CA GLU A 112 23.49 -15.32 -17.44
C GLU A 112 22.59 -15.01 -18.64
N LYS A 113 21.73 -15.96 -19.03
CA LYS A 113 20.72 -15.75 -20.07
C LYS A 113 19.75 -14.61 -19.70
N GLU A 114 19.23 -14.58 -18.47
CA GLU A 114 18.34 -13.52 -18.00
C GLU A 114 19.04 -12.17 -18.00
N LYS A 115 20.30 -12.10 -17.54
CA LYS A 115 21.11 -10.87 -17.57
C LYS A 115 21.28 -10.33 -18.99
N VAL A 116 21.55 -11.19 -19.97
CA VAL A 116 21.65 -10.77 -21.38
C VAL A 116 20.30 -10.22 -21.88
N ILE A 117 19.20 -10.89 -21.55
CA ILE A 117 17.85 -10.42 -21.90
C ILE A 117 17.53 -9.07 -21.23
N GLU A 118 17.90 -8.89 -19.96
CA GLU A 118 17.69 -7.65 -19.20
C GLU A 118 18.46 -6.48 -19.82
N VAL A 119 19.71 -6.71 -20.25
CA VAL A 119 20.53 -5.71 -20.95
C VAL A 119 19.88 -5.33 -22.28
N GLU A 120 19.43 -6.30 -23.09
CA GLU A 120 18.76 -5.99 -24.35
C GLU A 120 17.41 -5.30 -24.14
N LYS A 121 16.64 -5.67 -23.11
CA LYS A 121 15.42 -4.94 -22.73
C LYS A 121 15.73 -3.49 -22.37
N ARG A 122 16.82 -3.24 -21.63
CA ARG A 122 17.26 -1.87 -21.31
C ARG A 122 17.64 -1.10 -22.56
N ASN A 123 18.42 -1.69 -23.47
CA ASN A 123 18.77 -1.09 -24.75
C ASN A 123 17.51 -0.74 -25.57
N ILE A 124 16.53 -1.65 -25.62
CA ILE A 124 15.23 -1.42 -26.28
C ILE A 124 14.48 -0.26 -25.61
N GLN A 125 14.47 -0.19 -24.28
CA GLN A 125 13.82 0.93 -23.56
C GLN A 125 14.50 2.27 -23.85
N ASP A 126 15.82 2.29 -23.98
CA ASP A 126 16.56 3.51 -24.34
C ASP A 126 16.23 3.94 -25.78
N VAL A 127 16.18 3.00 -26.74
CA VAL A 127 15.72 3.28 -28.12
C VAL A 127 14.26 3.75 -28.16
N ILE A 128 13.37 3.19 -27.34
CA ILE A 128 11.97 3.64 -27.23
C ILE A 128 11.90 5.06 -26.67
N ARG A 129 12.68 5.40 -25.63
CA ARG A 129 12.75 6.76 -25.09
C ARG A 129 13.24 7.76 -26.13
N GLU A 130 14.28 7.41 -26.87
CA GLU A 130 14.77 8.23 -27.98
C GLU A 130 13.69 8.41 -29.05
N ARG A 131 13.02 7.33 -29.48
CA ARG A 131 11.91 7.41 -30.44
C ARG A 131 10.77 8.32 -29.94
N VAL A 132 10.32 8.14 -28.70
CA VAL A 132 9.23 8.95 -28.12
C VAL A 132 9.64 10.42 -28.02
N THR A 133 10.91 10.71 -27.71
CA THR A 133 11.42 12.08 -27.66
C THR A 133 11.44 12.72 -29.05
N VAL A 134 11.85 11.96 -30.08
CA VAL A 134 11.84 12.43 -31.47
C VAL A 134 10.41 12.56 -32.00
N GLU A 135 9.51 11.63 -31.70
CA GLU A 135 8.10 11.75 -32.10
C GLU A 135 7.44 12.97 -31.44
N ARG A 136 7.73 13.21 -30.15
CA ARG A 136 7.24 14.39 -29.45
C ARG A 136 7.78 15.68 -30.07
N SER A 137 9.07 15.76 -30.41
CA SER A 137 9.63 16.95 -31.04
C SER A 137 9.05 17.19 -32.44
N VAL A 138 8.82 16.14 -33.22
CA VAL A 138 8.13 16.26 -34.52
C VAL A 138 6.70 16.77 -34.35
N VAL A 139 5.95 16.29 -33.35
CA VAL A 139 4.58 16.75 -33.09
C VAL A 139 4.55 18.19 -32.58
N GLU A 140 5.47 18.57 -31.69
CA GLU A 140 5.60 19.96 -31.20
C GLU A 140 5.89 20.91 -32.37
N GLU A 141 6.78 20.53 -33.28
CA GLU A 141 7.12 21.38 -34.44
C GLU A 141 6.01 21.41 -35.49
N GLN A 142 5.29 20.30 -35.69
CA GLN A 142 4.08 20.29 -36.52
C GLN A 142 2.99 21.21 -35.96
N GLN A 143 2.80 21.25 -34.63
CA GLN A 143 1.83 22.16 -34.02
C GLN A 143 2.28 23.61 -34.12
N LYS A 144 3.55 23.93 -33.89
CA LYS A 144 4.07 25.30 -34.09
C LYS A 144 3.91 25.78 -35.53
N ILE A 145 4.10 24.90 -36.52
CA ILE A 145 3.88 25.23 -37.94
C ILE A 145 2.40 25.58 -38.15
N LYS A 146 1.48 24.73 -37.67
CA LYS A 146 0.03 24.99 -37.78
C LYS A 146 -0.37 26.29 -37.09
N ASP A 147 0.11 26.53 -35.87
CA ASP A 147 -0.16 27.76 -35.14
C ASP A 147 0.33 28.98 -35.93
N THR A 148 1.54 28.92 -36.48
CA THR A 148 2.12 30.01 -37.28
C THR A 148 1.31 30.26 -38.55
N GLU A 149 0.85 29.21 -39.24
CA GLU A 149 0.01 29.32 -40.44
C GLU A 149 -1.36 29.93 -40.13
N GLU A 150 -2.00 29.52 -39.03
CA GLU A 150 -3.28 30.06 -38.58
C GLU A 150 -3.14 31.52 -38.14
N PHE A 151 -2.12 31.86 -37.34
CA PHE A 151 -1.85 33.25 -36.94
C PHE A 151 -1.55 34.14 -38.15
N ALA A 152 -0.72 33.68 -39.08
CA ALA A 152 -0.41 34.43 -40.30
C ALA A 152 -1.64 34.59 -41.22
N THR A 153 -2.57 33.65 -41.19
CA THR A 153 -3.83 33.73 -41.96
C THR A 153 -4.82 34.69 -41.31
N ALA A 154 -4.95 34.65 -39.99
CA ALA A 154 -5.75 35.61 -39.22
C ALA A 154 -5.21 37.05 -39.36
N ASP A 155 -3.89 37.24 -39.28
CA ASP A 155 -3.26 38.55 -39.47
C ASP A 155 -3.45 39.10 -40.88
N ARG A 156 -3.35 38.24 -41.91
CA ARG A 156 -3.67 38.61 -43.30
C ARG A 156 -5.14 39.01 -43.44
N ALA A 157 -6.07 38.22 -42.91
CA ALA A 157 -7.50 38.54 -42.95
C ALA A 157 -7.81 39.87 -42.25
N LYS A 158 -7.20 40.12 -41.08
CA LYS A 158 -7.30 41.39 -40.36
C LYS A 158 -6.78 42.56 -41.19
N ARG A 159 -5.60 42.42 -41.82
CA ARG A 159 -5.04 43.48 -42.70
C ARG A 159 -5.96 43.76 -43.88
N VAL A 160 -6.48 42.73 -44.54
CA VAL A 160 -7.43 42.90 -45.66
C VAL A 160 -8.69 43.63 -45.19
N ALA A 161 -9.24 43.28 -44.02
CA ALA A 161 -10.40 43.95 -43.46
C ALA A 161 -10.13 45.43 -43.11
N ILE A 162 -8.95 45.73 -42.54
CA ILE A 162 -8.54 47.11 -42.24
C ILE A 162 -8.41 47.91 -43.54
N THR A 163 -7.72 47.38 -44.55
CA THR A 163 -7.55 48.07 -45.84
C THR A 163 -8.88 48.28 -46.56
N ALA A 164 -9.82 47.34 -46.45
CA ALA A 164 -11.18 47.51 -46.98
C ALA A 164 -11.94 48.63 -46.24
N ALA A 165 -11.86 48.66 -44.90
CA ALA A 165 -12.48 49.71 -44.10
C ALA A 165 -11.84 51.09 -44.35
N GLU A 166 -10.52 51.16 -44.51
CA GLU A 166 -9.78 52.37 -44.89
C GLU A 166 -10.24 52.87 -46.26
N LYS A 167 -10.34 51.99 -47.25
CA LYS A 167 -10.86 52.33 -48.58
C LYS A 167 -12.28 52.91 -48.50
N ASP A 168 -13.18 52.27 -47.75
CA ASP A 168 -14.57 52.72 -47.61
C ASP A 168 -14.67 54.07 -46.87
N ALA A 169 -13.81 54.28 -45.87
CA ALA A 169 -13.69 55.54 -45.14
C ALA A 169 -13.13 56.66 -46.03
N GLU A 170 -12.07 56.40 -46.80
CA GLU A 170 -11.50 57.35 -47.76
C GLU A 170 -12.51 57.71 -48.86
N GLU A 171 -13.25 56.73 -49.38
CA GLU A 171 -14.29 56.98 -50.38
C GLU A 171 -15.39 57.89 -49.82
N SER A 172 -15.83 57.63 -48.59
CA SER A 172 -16.83 58.44 -47.90
C SER A 172 -16.32 59.86 -47.63
N LEU A 173 -15.08 60.00 -47.15
CA LEU A 173 -14.43 61.28 -46.91
C LEU A 173 -14.33 62.11 -48.20
N VAL A 174 -13.91 61.50 -49.31
CA VAL A 174 -13.82 62.19 -50.60
C VAL A 174 -15.19 62.62 -51.10
N LYS A 175 -16.24 61.81 -50.91
CA LYS A 175 -17.62 62.20 -51.24
C LYS A 175 -18.08 63.39 -50.41
N GLU A 176 -17.83 63.38 -49.11
CA GLU A 176 -18.21 64.48 -48.22
C GLU A 176 -17.44 65.77 -48.54
N ILE A 177 -16.13 65.70 -48.77
CA ILE A 177 -15.31 66.86 -49.16
C ILE A 177 -15.82 67.43 -50.49
N LYS A 178 -16.03 66.60 -51.51
CA LYS A 178 -16.54 67.08 -52.81
C LYS A 178 -17.96 67.66 -52.68
N ALA A 179 -18.82 67.07 -51.86
CA ALA A 179 -20.14 67.61 -51.58
C ALA A 179 -20.06 68.97 -50.85
N ALA A 180 -19.16 69.10 -49.88
CA ALA A 180 -18.91 70.34 -49.15
C ALA A 180 -18.30 71.42 -50.06
N GLU A 181 -17.35 71.08 -50.92
CA GLU A 181 -16.78 71.98 -51.93
C GLU A 181 -17.82 72.42 -52.95
N ALA A 182 -18.68 71.51 -53.42
CA ALA A 182 -19.78 71.84 -54.31
C ALA A 182 -20.79 72.80 -53.64
N ARG A 183 -21.13 72.57 -52.36
CA ARG A 183 -21.97 73.48 -51.56
C ARG A 183 -21.31 74.85 -51.38
N LYS A 184 -20.01 74.89 -51.10
CA LYS A 184 -19.25 76.14 -50.96
C LYS A 184 -19.27 76.94 -52.26
N LYS A 185 -18.96 76.29 -53.40
CA LYS A 185 -19.02 76.95 -54.72
C LYS A 185 -20.43 77.41 -55.08
N ALA A 186 -21.46 76.62 -54.76
CA ALA A 186 -22.84 77.03 -54.96
C ALA A 186 -23.19 78.28 -54.15
N ALA A 187 -22.79 78.34 -52.88
CA ALA A 187 -22.97 79.52 -52.04
C ALA A 187 -22.17 80.74 -52.51
N GLU A 188 -20.96 80.54 -53.04
CA GLU A 188 -20.15 81.60 -53.66
C GLU A 188 -20.84 82.17 -54.90
N PHE A 189 -21.33 81.31 -55.80
CA PHE A 189 -22.08 81.75 -56.98
C PHE A 189 -23.41 82.40 -56.63
N GLU A 190 -24.11 81.93 -55.60
CA GLU A 190 -25.33 82.56 -55.11
C GLU A 190 -25.04 83.95 -54.52
N ALA A 191 -23.96 84.09 -53.74
CA ALA A 191 -23.52 85.39 -53.23
C ALA A 191 -23.11 86.35 -54.35
N GLU A 192 -22.41 85.85 -55.38
CA GLU A 192 -22.03 86.62 -56.57
C GLU A 192 -23.28 87.04 -57.36
N GLN A 193 -24.25 86.14 -57.54
CA GLN A 193 -25.53 86.44 -58.19
C GLN A 193 -26.29 87.52 -57.41
N VAL A 194 -26.33 87.45 -56.08
CA VAL A 194 -26.96 88.47 -55.24
C VAL A 194 -26.26 89.82 -55.39
N LEU A 195 -24.93 89.85 -55.45
CA LEU A 195 -24.16 91.08 -55.71
C LEU A 195 -24.45 91.65 -57.10
N ILE A 196 -24.45 90.81 -58.14
CA ILE A 196 -24.78 91.22 -59.51
C ILE A 196 -26.21 91.74 -59.58
N ASP A 197 -27.17 91.07 -58.95
CA ASP A 197 -28.57 91.50 -58.89
C ASP A 197 -28.72 92.81 -58.10
N ALA A 198 -27.97 92.98 -57.02
CA ALA A 198 -27.95 94.20 -56.23
C ALA A 198 -27.32 95.36 -57.02
N ASP A 199 -26.22 95.14 -57.74
CA ASP A 199 -25.58 96.14 -58.60
C ASP A 199 -26.45 96.45 -59.83
N ALA A 200 -27.12 95.46 -60.41
CA ALA A 200 -28.09 95.64 -61.49
C ALA A 200 -29.30 96.45 -61.00
N LYS A 201 -29.83 96.14 -59.81
CA LYS A 201 -30.88 96.95 -59.16
C LYS A 201 -30.39 98.34 -58.81
N ARG A 202 -29.15 98.52 -58.36
CA ARG A 202 -28.56 99.84 -58.09
C ARG A 202 -28.43 100.63 -59.39
N ALA A 203 -27.90 100.04 -60.45
CA ALA A 203 -27.79 100.68 -61.76
C ALA A 203 -29.16 100.99 -62.38
N ALA A 204 -30.13 100.09 -62.23
CA ALA A 204 -31.52 100.32 -62.63
C ALA A 204 -32.14 101.45 -61.82
N ALA A 205 -31.95 101.46 -60.50
CA ALA A 205 -32.41 102.53 -59.61
C ALA A 205 -31.71 103.86 -59.88
N GLU A 206 -30.42 103.87 -60.22
CA GLU A 206 -29.68 105.08 -60.63
C GLU A 206 -30.20 105.61 -61.96
N ARG A 207 -30.47 104.74 -62.94
CA ARG A 207 -31.09 105.12 -64.22
C ARG A 207 -32.52 105.57 -64.05
N GLU A 208 -33.31 104.89 -63.22
CA GLU A 208 -34.66 105.32 -62.83
C GLU A 208 -34.61 106.62 -62.03
N THR A 209 -33.62 106.84 -61.19
CA THR A 209 -33.46 108.09 -60.42
C THR A 209 -33.03 109.21 -61.34
N ALA A 210 -32.17 108.96 -62.33
CA ALA A 210 -31.84 109.92 -63.38
C ALA A 210 -33.07 110.22 -64.26
N ALA A 211 -33.82 109.20 -64.66
CA ALA A 211 -35.07 109.35 -65.40
C ALA A 211 -36.14 110.06 -64.56
N LYS A 212 -36.26 109.75 -63.26
CA LYS A 212 -37.15 110.41 -62.30
C LYS A 212 -36.68 111.81 -61.99
N LYS A 213 -35.39 112.12 -61.97
CA LYS A 213 -34.87 113.48 -61.82
C LYS A 213 -35.19 114.29 -63.06
N MET A 214 -35.05 113.70 -64.24
CA MET A 214 -35.47 114.32 -65.51
C MET A 214 -37.00 114.51 -65.58
N LEU A 215 -37.77 113.51 -65.12
CA LEU A 215 -39.22 113.58 -64.99
C LEU A 215 -39.67 114.44 -63.81
N ALA A 216 -38.84 114.67 -62.79
CA ALA A 216 -39.09 115.52 -61.64
C ALA A 216 -38.66 116.96 -61.90
N GLU A 217 -37.74 117.21 -62.83
CA GLU A 217 -37.51 118.51 -63.45
C GLU A 217 -38.67 118.83 -64.42
N ALA A 218 -39.15 117.83 -65.19
CA ALA A 218 -40.38 117.94 -65.97
C ALA A 218 -41.63 118.11 -65.08
N ARG A 219 -41.74 117.37 -63.97
CA ARG A 219 -42.80 117.53 -62.97
C ARG A 219 -42.58 118.72 -62.04
N GLN A 220 -41.38 119.26 -61.85
CA GLN A 220 -41.20 120.56 -61.18
C GLN A 220 -41.73 121.67 -62.08
N ALA A 221 -41.64 121.47 -63.40
CA ALA A 221 -42.29 122.34 -64.37
C ALA A 221 -43.81 122.11 -64.45
N GLU A 222 -44.32 120.89 -64.25
CA GLU A 222 -45.77 120.58 -64.31
C GLU A 222 -46.50 120.65 -62.95
N ALA A 223 -45.82 120.48 -61.81
CA ALA A 223 -46.36 120.44 -60.45
C ALA A 223 -46.03 121.71 -59.65
N ALA A 224 -46.08 122.85 -60.34
CA ALA A 224 -46.49 124.11 -59.73
C ALA A 224 -48.03 124.20 -59.55
N ALA A 225 -48.75 123.08 -59.69
CA ALA A 225 -50.17 122.95 -59.46
C ALA A 225 -50.46 121.73 -58.56
N ASP A 226 -50.71 122.03 -57.28
CA ASP A 226 -51.41 121.23 -56.27
C ASP A 226 -50.81 119.85 -55.89
N GLY A 227 -50.66 119.46 -54.63
CA GLY A 227 -51.41 119.84 -53.44
C GLY A 227 -51.83 118.55 -52.73
N LEU A 228 -51.31 118.36 -51.52
CA LEU A 228 -51.84 117.55 -50.41
C LEU A 228 -52.73 116.32 -50.74
N ALA A 229 -52.18 115.12 -50.57
CA ALA A 229 -52.98 113.92 -50.26
C ALA A 229 -52.18 112.79 -49.57
N GLU A 230 -51.23 113.09 -48.66
CA GLU A 230 -50.47 112.08 -47.90
C GLU A 230 -50.98 111.86 -46.46
N ALA A 231 -52.25 112.18 -46.21
CA ALA A 231 -52.88 111.94 -44.91
C ALA A 231 -53.79 110.68 -44.86
N GLN A 232 -54.06 110.02 -45.99
CA GLN A 232 -55.03 108.91 -46.05
C GLN A 232 -54.43 107.49 -45.95
N VAL A 233 -53.10 107.34 -45.86
CA VAL A 233 -52.45 106.01 -45.80
C VAL A 233 -52.28 105.50 -44.35
N GLN A 234 -52.40 106.40 -43.36
CA GLN A 234 -52.14 106.05 -41.96
C GLN A 234 -53.30 105.29 -41.28
N GLU A 235 -54.53 105.38 -41.77
CA GLU A 235 -55.67 104.64 -41.19
C GLU A 235 -55.70 103.15 -41.57
N ALA A 236 -55.12 102.75 -42.71
CA ALA A 236 -55.17 101.36 -43.17
C ALA A 236 -54.26 100.38 -42.38
N ARG A 237 -53.26 100.89 -41.64
CA ARG A 237 -52.29 100.04 -40.90
C ARG A 237 -52.82 99.55 -39.54
N ALA A 238 -53.84 100.19 -38.98
CA ALA A 238 -54.34 99.84 -37.65
C ALA A 238 -55.17 98.54 -37.64
N VAL A 239 -55.86 98.21 -38.74
CA VAL A 239 -56.76 97.03 -38.81
C VAL A 239 -56.02 95.70 -39.04
N ALA A 240 -54.76 95.75 -39.51
CA ALA A 240 -53.97 94.53 -39.77
C ALA A 240 -53.39 93.90 -38.47
N SER A 241 -53.07 94.73 -37.48
CA SER A 241 -52.41 94.28 -36.24
C SER A 241 -53.33 93.47 -35.31
N GLU A 242 -54.65 93.70 -35.38
CA GLU A 242 -55.64 93.01 -34.55
C GLU A 242 -55.86 91.54 -34.98
N LYS A 243 -55.59 91.21 -36.26
CA LYS A 243 -55.74 89.85 -36.79
C LYS A 243 -54.56 88.93 -36.48
N GLU A 244 -53.36 89.46 -36.22
CA GLU A 244 -52.17 88.66 -35.87
C GLU A 244 -52.21 88.15 -34.42
N GLY A 245 -52.82 88.91 -33.49
CA GLY A 245 -52.90 88.55 -32.07
C GLY A 245 -53.72 87.28 -31.79
N THR A 246 -54.76 87.01 -32.59
CA THR A 246 -55.63 85.83 -32.39
C THR A 246 -55.04 84.54 -32.96
N ALA A 247 -54.17 84.62 -33.96
CA ALA A 247 -53.46 83.48 -34.53
C ALA A 247 -52.33 82.99 -33.59
N ALA A 248 -51.62 83.92 -32.93
CA ALA A 248 -50.55 83.59 -32.01
C ALA A 248 -51.03 82.78 -30.78
N ALA A 249 -52.21 83.12 -30.23
CA ALA A 249 -52.77 82.44 -29.06
C ALA A 249 -53.13 80.96 -29.34
N ASN A 250 -53.70 80.65 -30.51
CA ASN A 250 -54.05 79.29 -30.90
C ASN A 250 -52.82 78.39 -31.15
N VAL A 251 -51.70 78.96 -31.58
CA VAL A 251 -50.43 78.22 -31.78
C VAL A 251 -49.81 77.85 -30.43
N ILE A 252 -49.90 78.74 -29.44
CA ILE A 252 -49.37 78.50 -28.08
C ILE A 252 -50.16 77.38 -27.40
N GLN A 253 -51.49 77.37 -27.53
CA GLN A 253 -52.34 76.34 -26.92
C GLN A 253 -52.08 74.95 -27.52
N LYS A 254 -51.89 74.84 -28.84
CA LYS A 254 -51.58 73.57 -29.51
C LYS A 254 -50.16 73.08 -29.20
N LYS A 255 -49.17 73.97 -29.05
CA LYS A 255 -47.81 73.61 -28.60
C LYS A 255 -47.81 73.05 -27.18
N ALA A 256 -48.55 73.66 -26.26
CA ALA A 256 -48.61 73.20 -24.87
C ALA A 256 -49.24 71.80 -24.74
N LEU A 257 -50.26 71.49 -25.53
CA LEU A 257 -50.86 70.14 -25.57
C LEU A 257 -49.90 69.09 -26.14
N ALA A 258 -49.17 69.42 -27.20
CA ALA A 258 -48.17 68.52 -27.79
C ALA A 258 -46.95 68.28 -26.87
N GLU A 259 -46.51 69.30 -26.13
CA GLU A 259 -45.46 69.15 -25.12
C GLU A 259 -45.90 68.28 -23.94
N ALA A 260 -47.16 68.38 -23.50
CA ALA A 260 -47.68 67.53 -22.43
C ALA A 260 -47.80 66.05 -22.83
N GLU A 261 -48.23 65.75 -24.06
CA GLU A 261 -48.24 64.38 -24.58
C GLU A 261 -46.82 63.84 -24.79
N GLY A 262 -45.89 64.68 -25.29
CA GLY A 262 -44.48 64.32 -25.41
C GLY A 262 -43.80 64.02 -24.07
N GLN A 263 -44.16 64.75 -23.00
CA GLN A 263 -43.66 64.47 -21.65
C GLN A 263 -44.24 63.19 -21.06
N LYS A 264 -45.52 62.87 -21.30
CA LYS A 264 -46.11 61.59 -20.87
C LYS A 264 -45.46 60.39 -21.57
N ALA A 265 -45.26 60.47 -22.88
CA ALA A 265 -44.60 59.41 -23.65
C ALA A 265 -43.13 59.20 -23.21
N ARG A 266 -42.42 60.28 -22.87
CA ARG A 266 -41.06 60.19 -22.30
C ARG A 266 -41.04 59.55 -20.91
N ALA A 267 -42.01 59.86 -20.05
CA ALA A 267 -42.10 59.26 -18.72
C ALA A 267 -42.35 57.74 -18.80
N GLU A 268 -43.26 57.29 -19.67
CA GLU A 268 -43.51 55.86 -19.89
C GLU A 268 -42.32 55.14 -20.53
N ALA A 269 -41.54 55.80 -21.39
CA ALA A 269 -40.33 55.24 -21.96
C ALA A 269 -39.22 55.06 -20.90
N ILE A 270 -39.03 56.06 -20.03
CA ILE A 270 -38.06 56.01 -18.93
C ILE A 270 -38.44 54.93 -17.91
N GLU A 271 -39.72 54.76 -17.62
CA GLU A 271 -40.19 53.70 -16.71
C GLU A 271 -39.94 52.29 -17.29
N LYS A 272 -40.17 52.10 -18.60
CA LYS A 272 -39.88 50.84 -19.29
C LYS A 272 -38.39 50.56 -19.42
N GLU A 273 -37.56 51.58 -19.70
CA GLU A 273 -36.11 51.45 -19.69
C GLU A 273 -35.60 51.10 -18.29
N GLY A 274 -36.07 51.77 -17.24
CA GLY A 274 -35.68 51.48 -15.86
C GLY A 274 -36.05 50.05 -15.42
N LEU A 275 -37.22 49.55 -15.81
CA LEU A 275 -37.63 48.16 -15.56
C LEU A 275 -36.78 47.16 -16.34
N ALA A 276 -36.44 47.45 -17.60
CA ALA A 276 -35.58 46.60 -18.41
C ALA A 276 -34.15 46.58 -17.86
N GLU A 277 -33.60 47.73 -17.45
CA GLU A 277 -32.29 47.84 -16.81
C GLU A 277 -32.24 47.08 -15.48
N ALA A 278 -33.29 47.17 -14.67
CA ALA A 278 -33.40 46.42 -13.40
C ALA A 278 -33.41 44.89 -13.65
N GLN A 279 -34.16 44.41 -14.64
CA GLN A 279 -34.19 42.99 -15.00
C GLN A 279 -32.84 42.50 -15.56
N VAL A 280 -32.15 43.33 -16.36
CA VAL A 280 -30.81 43.00 -16.87
C VAL A 280 -29.79 42.94 -15.73
N LEU A 281 -29.88 43.86 -14.77
CA LEU A 281 -29.03 43.85 -13.56
C LEU A 281 -29.31 42.62 -12.70
N GLU A 282 -30.58 42.28 -12.45
CA GLU A 282 -30.97 41.08 -11.71
C GLU A 282 -30.43 39.80 -12.37
N GLN A 283 -30.60 39.66 -13.69
CA GLN A 283 -30.07 38.54 -14.47
C GLN A 283 -28.53 38.48 -14.43
N LYS A 284 -27.86 39.64 -14.50
CA LYS A 284 -26.40 39.72 -14.37
C LYS A 284 -25.91 39.29 -13.00
N PHE A 285 -26.50 39.81 -11.92
CA PHE A 285 -26.12 39.42 -10.56
C PHE A 285 -26.42 37.95 -10.29
N TYR A 286 -27.51 37.41 -10.83
CA TYR A 286 -27.82 35.99 -10.72
C TYR A 286 -26.82 35.11 -11.47
N ALA A 287 -26.44 35.50 -12.70
CA ALA A 287 -25.42 34.80 -13.48
C ALA A 287 -24.03 34.88 -12.82
N GLU A 288 -23.70 36.02 -12.24
CA GLU A 288 -22.43 36.26 -11.54
C GLU A 288 -22.36 35.47 -10.23
N ALA A 289 -23.44 35.44 -9.44
CA ALA A 289 -23.54 34.62 -8.24
C ALA A 289 -23.40 33.12 -8.57
N LYS A 290 -24.10 32.63 -9.59
CA LYS A 290 -24.00 31.23 -10.04
C LYS A 290 -22.60 30.89 -10.58
N GLY A 291 -21.95 31.84 -11.26
CA GLY A 291 -20.56 31.71 -11.70
C GLY A 291 -19.56 31.67 -10.55
N ILE A 292 -19.78 32.46 -9.49
CA ILE A 292 -18.97 32.43 -8.27
C ILE A 292 -19.17 31.11 -7.52
N GLU A 293 -20.41 30.63 -7.40
CA GLU A 293 -20.74 29.36 -6.77
C GLU A 293 -20.06 28.18 -7.48
N GLN A 294 -20.16 28.11 -8.81
CA GLN A 294 -19.48 27.09 -9.61
C GLN A 294 -17.95 27.19 -9.52
N LYS A 295 -17.39 28.42 -9.47
CA LYS A 295 -15.94 28.61 -9.24
C LYS A 295 -15.50 28.15 -7.85
N ALA A 296 -16.28 28.43 -6.82
CA ALA A 296 -16.00 28.01 -5.46
C ALA A 296 -16.08 26.49 -5.32
N GLU A 297 -17.06 25.86 -5.96
CA GLU A 297 -17.22 24.41 -5.98
C GLU A 297 -16.08 23.72 -6.76
N ALA A 298 -15.67 24.29 -7.90
CA ALA A 298 -14.48 23.85 -8.63
C ALA A 298 -13.20 24.00 -7.80
N MET A 299 -13.01 25.15 -7.12
CA MET A 299 -11.86 25.37 -6.24
C MET A 299 -11.82 24.36 -5.09
N LYS A 300 -12.98 24.01 -4.50
CA LYS A 300 -13.08 23.01 -3.44
C LYS A 300 -12.64 21.61 -3.90
N ILE A 301 -12.97 21.24 -5.14
CA ILE A 301 -12.55 19.96 -5.75
C ILE A 301 -11.03 19.95 -5.98
N PHE A 302 -10.45 21.05 -6.49
CA PHE A 302 -9.01 21.16 -6.73
C PHE A 302 -8.18 21.21 -5.43
N ASP A 303 -8.71 21.84 -4.38
CA ASP A 303 -8.04 21.97 -3.08
C ASP A 303 -8.01 20.64 -2.30
N GLY A 304 -9.01 19.76 -2.49
CA GLY A 304 -9.03 18.43 -1.86
C GLY A 304 -7.88 17.53 -2.33
N VAL A 305 -7.69 17.40 -3.64
CA VAL A 305 -6.64 16.52 -4.23
C VAL A 305 -5.24 17.08 -3.95
N GLY A 306 -5.09 18.40 -3.93
CA GLY A 306 -3.83 19.07 -3.57
C GLY A 306 -3.44 18.83 -2.10
N ARG A 307 -4.38 19.05 -1.17
CA ARG A 307 -4.12 18.82 0.26
C ARG A 307 -3.81 17.37 0.59
N GLU A 308 -4.51 16.41 0.02
CA GLU A 308 -4.22 14.99 0.26
C GLU A 308 -2.79 14.61 -0.19
N HIS A 309 -2.34 15.14 -1.32
CA HIS A 309 -0.98 14.88 -1.80
C HIS A 309 0.08 15.61 -0.97
N GLU A 310 -0.19 16.85 -0.51
CA GLU A 310 0.70 17.55 0.41
C GLU A 310 0.78 16.86 1.77
N GLU A 311 -0.35 16.45 2.35
CA GLU A 311 -0.40 15.67 3.59
C GLU A 311 0.32 14.33 3.45
N PHE A 312 0.13 13.64 2.32
CA PHE A 312 0.84 12.40 2.04
C PHE A 312 2.35 12.62 1.94
N LYS A 313 2.78 13.67 1.24
CA LYS A 313 4.20 14.03 1.11
C LYS A 313 4.82 14.41 2.46
N ILE A 314 4.11 15.18 3.28
CA ILE A 314 4.54 15.55 4.63
C ILE A 314 4.66 14.31 5.51
N ARG A 315 3.68 13.40 5.45
CA ARG A 315 3.70 12.13 6.18
C ARG A 315 4.89 11.26 5.76
N LEU A 316 5.08 11.08 4.45
CA LEU A 316 6.19 10.28 3.91
C LEU A 316 7.56 10.84 4.31
N ASN A 317 7.72 12.18 4.30
CA ASN A 317 8.95 12.82 4.74
C ASN A 317 9.18 12.64 6.24
N LYS A 318 8.12 12.78 7.06
CA LYS A 318 8.19 12.53 8.50
C LYS A 318 8.58 11.08 8.79
N ASP A 319 7.95 10.11 8.13
CA ASP A 319 8.24 8.68 8.31
C ASP A 319 9.69 8.36 7.92
N LYS A 320 10.15 8.91 6.79
CA LYS A 320 11.55 8.81 6.35
C LYS A 320 12.52 9.39 7.38
N GLU A 321 12.23 10.55 7.95
CA GLU A 321 13.09 11.17 8.98
C GLU A 321 13.13 10.33 10.26
N ILE A 322 12.00 9.77 10.69
CA ILE A 322 11.92 8.87 11.83
C ILE A 322 12.74 7.60 11.58
N GLU A 323 12.60 6.97 10.40
CA GLU A 323 13.36 5.78 10.05
C GLU A 323 14.87 6.05 10.00
N LEU A 324 15.29 7.16 9.41
CA LEU A 324 16.70 7.56 9.37
C LEU A 324 17.25 7.80 10.78
N ALA A 325 16.48 8.48 11.65
CA ALA A 325 16.87 8.69 13.04
C ALA A 325 16.94 7.38 13.83
N ALA A 326 16.01 6.45 13.60
CA ALA A 326 16.01 5.13 14.22
C ALA A 326 17.23 4.30 13.79
N ILE A 327 17.58 4.31 12.49
CA ILE A 327 18.77 3.63 11.97
C ILE A 327 20.05 4.24 12.54
N ALA A 328 20.12 5.57 12.65
CA ALA A 328 21.25 6.26 13.24
C ALA A 328 21.42 5.86 14.72
N ALA A 329 20.33 5.90 15.50
CA ALA A 329 20.32 5.45 16.89
C ALA A 329 20.75 3.98 17.02
N GLN A 330 20.26 3.09 16.15
CA GLN A 330 20.66 1.68 16.15
C GLN A 330 22.14 1.49 15.83
N THR A 331 22.70 2.31 14.92
CA THR A 331 24.13 2.29 14.58
C THR A 331 24.98 2.75 15.75
N GLU A 332 24.56 3.79 16.46
CA GLU A 332 25.22 4.30 17.66
C GLU A 332 25.16 3.28 18.80
N ILE A 333 23.98 2.71 19.07
CA ILE A 333 23.82 1.62 20.04
C ILE A 333 24.71 0.42 19.67
N ALA A 334 24.76 0.02 18.40
CA ALA A 334 25.59 -1.09 17.97
C ALA A 334 27.09 -0.79 18.15
N ARG A 335 27.51 0.46 17.95
CA ARG A 335 28.88 0.92 18.18
C ARG A 335 29.24 0.84 19.66
N GLU A 336 28.41 1.41 20.53
CA GLU A 336 28.59 1.39 21.98
C GLU A 336 28.56 -0.05 22.52
N GLN A 337 27.63 -0.89 22.02
CA GLN A 337 27.58 -2.31 22.37
C GLN A 337 28.85 -3.05 21.94
N ALA A 338 29.37 -2.80 20.74
CA ALA A 338 30.61 -3.40 20.28
C ALA A 338 31.82 -2.94 21.10
N GLU A 339 31.85 -1.67 21.52
CA GLU A 339 32.88 -1.12 22.39
C GLU A 339 32.82 -1.75 23.79
N VAL A 340 31.63 -1.85 24.39
CA VAL A 340 31.43 -2.52 25.69
C VAL A 340 31.81 -4.00 25.61
N VAL A 341 31.39 -4.71 24.56
CA VAL A 341 31.75 -6.13 24.36
C VAL A 341 33.25 -6.28 24.12
N GLY A 342 33.87 -5.38 23.34
CA GLY A 342 35.32 -5.37 23.11
C GLY A 342 36.10 -5.12 24.39
N ALA A 343 35.69 -4.15 25.20
CA ALA A 343 36.29 -3.87 26.50
C ALA A 343 36.07 -5.01 27.51
N ALA A 344 34.89 -5.64 27.50
CA ALA A 344 34.58 -6.78 28.36
C ALA A 344 35.41 -8.02 27.99
N LEU A 345 35.53 -8.34 26.70
CA LEU A 345 36.37 -9.45 26.23
C LEU A 345 37.86 -9.19 26.43
N GLY A 346 38.32 -7.94 26.24
CA GLY A 346 39.71 -7.55 26.46
C GLY A 346 40.15 -7.65 27.93
N ASN A 347 39.23 -7.39 28.87
CA ASN A 347 39.50 -7.48 30.31
C ASN A 347 39.15 -8.85 30.93
N ALA A 348 38.36 -9.68 30.25
CA ALA A 348 37.98 -11.00 30.74
C ALA A 348 39.14 -11.99 30.58
N ARG A 349 39.60 -12.58 31.69
CA ARG A 349 40.41 -13.80 31.65
C ARG A 349 39.47 -14.98 31.40
N ILE A 350 39.45 -15.48 30.17
CA ILE A 350 38.66 -16.65 29.79
C ILE A 350 39.55 -17.89 29.85
N ASP A 351 39.38 -18.71 30.87
CA ASP A 351 39.97 -20.05 30.95
C ASP A 351 39.06 -21.04 30.21
N ILE A 352 39.42 -21.39 28.97
CA ILE A 352 38.65 -22.30 28.12
C ILE A 352 39.02 -23.75 28.46
N VAL A 353 38.13 -24.47 29.16
CA VAL A 353 38.27 -25.90 29.41
C VAL A 353 37.39 -26.69 28.43
N GLY A 354 37.91 -26.92 27.22
CA GLY A 354 37.35 -27.84 26.22
C GLY A 354 36.75 -27.20 24.96
N GLY A 355 37.31 -27.59 23.79
CA GLY A 355 36.80 -27.44 22.42
C GLY A 355 36.14 -26.11 22.04
N GLU A 356 36.93 -25.15 21.54
CA GLU A 356 36.52 -23.80 21.08
C GLU A 356 35.23 -23.74 20.23
N THR A 357 34.96 -24.76 19.41
CA THR A 357 33.86 -24.76 18.44
C THR A 357 32.47 -24.76 19.10
N LYS A 358 32.29 -25.52 20.20
CA LYS A 358 30.96 -25.66 20.84
C LYS A 358 30.56 -24.45 21.68
N PHE A 359 31.53 -23.68 22.16
CA PHE A 359 31.29 -22.47 22.94
C PHE A 359 30.83 -21.32 22.04
N PHE A 360 31.49 -21.13 20.90
CA PHE A 360 31.12 -20.11 19.93
C PHE A 360 29.73 -20.37 19.35
N GLU A 361 29.44 -21.61 18.94
CA GLU A 361 28.11 -22.01 18.44
C GLU A 361 27.01 -21.70 19.46
N LYS A 362 27.17 -22.08 20.73
CA LYS A 362 26.14 -21.81 21.75
C LYS A 362 25.88 -20.32 22.00
N ILE A 363 26.90 -19.47 21.96
CA ILE A 363 26.74 -18.02 22.17
C ILE A 363 26.09 -17.37 20.95
N VAL A 364 26.53 -17.74 19.74
CA VAL A 364 25.97 -17.18 18.51
C VAL A 364 24.52 -17.65 18.31
N ASP A 365 24.24 -18.92 18.57
CA ASP A 365 22.89 -19.48 18.44
C ASP A 365 21.90 -18.86 19.42
N SER A 366 22.32 -18.58 20.66
CA SER A 366 21.45 -17.93 21.66
C SER A 366 21.16 -16.46 21.31
N ILE A 367 22.14 -15.73 20.77
CA ILE A 367 21.94 -14.35 20.29
C ILE A 367 21.05 -14.33 19.03
N GLN A 368 21.24 -15.29 18.12
CA GLN A 368 20.43 -15.42 16.90
C GLN A 368 18.98 -15.83 17.23
N ALA A 369 18.79 -16.75 18.17
CA ALA A 369 17.47 -17.12 18.67
C ALA A 369 16.74 -15.91 19.29
N GLY A 370 17.42 -15.13 20.13
CA GLY A 370 16.85 -13.91 20.71
C GLY A 370 16.40 -12.89 19.64
N LYS A 371 17.28 -12.54 18.68
CA LYS A 371 16.95 -11.56 17.63
C LYS A 371 15.90 -12.03 16.63
N SER A 372 15.81 -13.34 16.38
CA SER A 372 14.79 -13.90 15.49
C SER A 372 13.40 -13.89 16.13
N VAL A 373 13.29 -14.17 17.43
CA VAL A 373 12.05 -14.03 18.19
C VAL A 373 11.60 -12.57 18.25
N ASP A 374 12.53 -11.64 18.51
CA ASP A 374 12.23 -10.20 18.57
C ASP A 374 11.69 -9.69 17.22
N ARG A 375 12.35 -10.07 16.12
CA ARG A 375 11.87 -9.77 14.76
C ARG A 375 10.51 -10.38 14.44
N TRP A 376 10.18 -11.54 14.99
CA TRP A 376 8.87 -12.16 14.76
C TRP A 376 7.76 -11.44 15.52
N VAL A 377 8.04 -10.95 16.72
CA VAL A 377 7.09 -10.19 17.54
C VAL A 377 6.83 -8.81 16.92
N ASP A 378 7.87 -8.14 16.41
CA ASP A 378 7.73 -6.80 15.84
C ASP A 378 7.20 -6.78 14.39
N ASN A 379 7.41 -7.83 13.59
CA ASN A 379 6.88 -7.90 12.21
C ASN A 379 5.47 -8.51 12.12
N SER A 380 4.95 -9.13 13.18
CA SER A 380 3.63 -9.75 13.17
C SER A 380 2.63 -8.86 13.87
N ARG A 381 1.75 -8.22 13.10
CA ARG A 381 0.68 -7.33 13.61
C ARG A 381 -0.12 -7.95 14.75
N HIS A 382 -0.41 -9.25 14.69
CA HIS A 382 -1.14 -9.96 15.73
C HIS A 382 -0.33 -10.21 17.01
N LEU A 383 0.98 -10.44 16.91
CA LEU A 383 1.85 -10.58 18.09
C LEU A 383 2.16 -9.21 18.70
N THR A 384 2.28 -8.18 17.86
CA THR A 384 2.36 -6.78 18.28
C THR A 384 1.07 -6.35 18.98
N ASP A 385 -0.11 -6.73 18.49
CA ASP A 385 -1.40 -6.43 19.15
C ASP A 385 -1.50 -7.14 20.51
N VAL A 386 -1.03 -8.39 20.64
CA VAL A 386 -0.95 -9.10 21.92
C VAL A 386 0.05 -8.45 22.87
N LYS A 387 1.23 -8.05 22.37
CA LYS A 387 2.22 -7.25 23.11
C LYS A 387 1.60 -5.95 23.61
N ASN A 388 0.90 -5.22 22.76
CA ASN A 388 0.28 -3.94 23.11
C ASN A 388 -0.89 -4.10 24.10
N THR A 389 -1.61 -5.22 24.05
CA THR A 389 -2.76 -5.48 24.94
C THR A 389 -2.35 -6.02 26.31
N PHE A 390 -1.25 -6.79 26.38
CA PHE A 390 -0.84 -7.48 27.63
C PHE A 390 0.46 -6.97 28.24
N PHE A 391 1.32 -6.30 27.46
CA PHE A 391 2.70 -5.99 27.84
C PHE A 391 3.08 -4.50 27.68
N ASP A 392 2.31 -3.68 26.97
CA ASP A 392 2.66 -2.27 26.78
C ASP A 392 1.87 -1.33 27.72
N GLY A 393 2.63 -0.53 28.48
CA GLY A 393 2.23 0.12 29.74
C GLY A 393 1.35 1.36 29.62
N GLN A 394 0.21 1.29 28.94
CA GLN A 394 -0.84 2.33 29.02
C GLN A 394 -1.85 2.12 30.16
N VAL A 395 -1.73 1.02 30.91
CA VAL A 395 -2.50 0.76 32.13
C VAL A 395 -1.50 0.33 33.20
N GLU A 396 -1.33 1.14 34.25
CA GLU A 396 -0.56 0.75 35.44
C GLU A 396 -1.11 -0.59 35.97
N GLY A 397 -0.30 -1.64 35.91
CA GLY A 397 -0.61 -2.95 36.45
C GLY A 397 0.40 -3.99 36.00
N ASP A 398 0.96 -4.73 36.96
CA ASP A 398 1.80 -5.90 36.69
C ASP A 398 1.06 -6.88 35.77
N PHE A 399 1.79 -7.57 34.89
CA PHE A 399 1.26 -8.65 34.02
C PHE A 399 0.32 -9.61 34.76
N GLN A 400 0.63 -9.87 36.03
CA GLN A 400 -0.15 -10.70 36.93
C GLN A 400 -1.54 -10.12 37.25
N GLU A 401 -1.68 -8.80 37.36
CA GLU A 401 -2.94 -8.11 37.64
C GLU A 401 -3.85 -8.06 36.41
N ASN A 402 -3.27 -7.85 35.22
CA ASN A 402 -4.00 -7.91 33.96
C ASN A 402 -4.46 -9.33 33.61
N LEU A 403 -3.64 -10.34 33.89
CA LEU A 403 -4.02 -11.74 33.76
C LEU A 403 -5.09 -12.14 34.80
N LYS A 404 -5.01 -11.59 36.02
CA LYS A 404 -6.02 -11.80 37.07
C LYS A 404 -7.35 -11.12 36.75
N ARG A 405 -7.34 -9.93 36.13
CA ARG A 405 -8.55 -9.28 35.59
C ARG A 405 -9.19 -10.11 34.49
N PHE A 406 -8.40 -10.55 33.51
CA PHE A 406 -8.90 -11.38 32.41
C PHE A 406 -9.48 -12.70 32.91
N THR A 407 -8.82 -13.40 33.85
CA THR A 407 -9.35 -14.65 34.44
C THR A 407 -10.56 -14.42 35.35
N SER A 408 -10.62 -13.28 36.05
CA SER A 408 -11.78 -12.91 36.88
C SER A 408 -13.03 -12.54 36.08
N GLN A 409 -12.90 -12.05 34.84
CA GLN A 409 -14.04 -11.80 33.94
C GLN A 409 -14.80 -13.09 33.59
N PHE A 410 -14.13 -14.23 33.68
CA PHE A 410 -14.74 -15.55 33.47
C PHE A 410 -15.00 -16.30 34.78
N GLY A 411 -14.96 -15.63 35.94
CA GLY A 411 -15.27 -16.28 37.23
C GLY A 411 -14.27 -17.38 37.66
N LEU A 412 -13.05 -17.38 37.13
CA LEU A 412 -12.05 -18.43 37.34
C LEU A 412 -10.89 -17.95 38.23
N THR A 413 -10.52 -18.75 39.23
CA THR A 413 -9.28 -18.53 39.99
C THR A 413 -8.12 -19.33 39.39
N PHE A 414 -6.88 -18.86 39.57
CA PHE A 414 -5.68 -19.51 39.02
C PHE A 414 -5.47 -20.94 39.55
N GLU A 415 -5.92 -21.23 40.78
CA GLU A 415 -5.88 -22.58 41.33
C GLU A 415 -6.88 -23.52 40.64
N ASP A 416 -8.09 -23.04 40.32
CA ASP A 416 -9.10 -23.84 39.61
C ASP A 416 -8.67 -24.19 38.18
N VAL A 417 -7.97 -23.28 37.50
CA VAL A 417 -7.57 -23.46 36.09
C VAL A 417 -6.44 -24.49 35.92
N LYS A 418 -5.58 -24.64 36.93
CA LYS A 418 -4.39 -25.50 36.87
C LYS A 418 -4.73 -26.99 36.72
N ASP A 419 -5.75 -27.44 37.45
CA ASP A 419 -6.13 -28.85 37.52
C ASP A 419 -7.21 -29.25 36.51
N MET A 420 -7.75 -28.27 35.77
CA MET A 420 -8.70 -28.53 34.68
C MET A 420 -8.00 -29.00 33.40
N SER A 421 -8.70 -29.84 32.63
CA SER A 421 -8.31 -30.12 31.25
C SER A 421 -8.60 -28.93 30.35
N VAL A 422 -7.82 -28.78 29.27
CA VAL A 422 -8.02 -27.71 28.29
C VAL A 422 -9.43 -27.76 27.68
N ALA A 423 -10.02 -28.96 27.54
CA ALA A 423 -11.40 -29.15 27.14
C ALA A 423 -12.41 -28.63 28.18
N ALA A 424 -12.19 -28.91 29.47
CA ALA A 424 -13.06 -28.44 30.55
C ALA A 424 -12.98 -26.92 30.73
N LEU A 425 -11.78 -26.34 30.61
CA LEU A 425 -11.56 -24.91 30.66
C LEU A 425 -12.27 -24.20 29.49
N LEU A 426 -12.09 -24.67 28.26
CA LEU A 426 -12.75 -24.11 27.09
C LEU A 426 -14.28 -24.27 27.14
N GLY A 427 -14.76 -25.38 27.66
CA GLY A 427 -16.19 -25.60 27.87
C GLY A 427 -16.78 -24.61 28.86
N LYS A 428 -16.09 -24.34 29.97
CA LYS A 428 -16.52 -23.36 30.97
C LYS A 428 -16.44 -21.91 30.44
N LEU A 429 -15.38 -21.56 29.71
CA LEU A 429 -15.25 -20.26 29.05
C LEU A 429 -16.33 -20.02 27.97
N LEU A 430 -16.78 -21.07 27.27
CA LEU A 430 -17.89 -20.99 26.32
C LEU A 430 -19.26 -20.84 26.99
N LEU A 431 -19.38 -21.25 28.25
CA LEU A 431 -20.62 -21.17 29.05
C LEU A 431 -20.76 -19.81 29.76
N GLU A 432 -19.63 -19.19 30.14
CA GLU A 432 -19.58 -17.89 30.81
C GLU A 432 -19.31 -16.70 29.86
N SER A 433 -19.11 -16.93 28.56
CA SER A 433 -18.94 -15.84 27.59
C SER A 433 -20.27 -15.30 27.08
N ASP A 434 -20.59 -14.04 27.40
CA ASP A 434 -21.81 -13.34 26.97
C ASP A 434 -21.70 -12.65 25.58
N ASP A 435 -20.51 -12.64 24.97
CA ASP A 435 -20.25 -11.98 23.67
C ASP A 435 -20.18 -12.99 22.50
N ASP A 436 -20.92 -12.73 21.41
CA ASP A 436 -20.96 -13.58 20.21
C ASP A 436 -19.59 -13.69 19.50
N GLY A 437 -18.80 -12.62 19.56
CA GLY A 437 -17.45 -12.56 19.00
C GLY A 437 -16.49 -13.54 19.70
N THR A 438 -16.42 -13.45 21.04
CA THR A 438 -15.61 -14.34 21.88
C THR A 438 -16.04 -15.81 21.77
N THR A 439 -17.35 -16.09 21.75
CA THR A 439 -17.90 -17.44 21.56
C THR A 439 -17.46 -18.05 20.24
N SER A 440 -17.48 -17.27 19.15
CA SER A 440 -17.01 -17.73 17.83
C SER A 440 -15.50 -18.02 17.82
N GLY A 441 -14.72 -17.20 18.52
CA GLY A 441 -13.27 -17.35 18.69
C GLY A 441 -12.93 -18.62 19.46
N LEU A 442 -13.58 -18.84 20.60
CA LEU A 442 -13.39 -20.02 21.45
C LEU A 442 -13.78 -21.33 20.71
N LYS A 443 -14.84 -21.32 19.89
CA LYS A 443 -15.20 -22.46 19.01
C LYS A 443 -14.16 -22.73 17.92
N ARG A 444 -13.47 -21.71 17.39
CA ARG A 444 -12.35 -21.90 16.45
C ARG A 444 -11.14 -22.50 17.16
N LEU A 445 -10.83 -22.00 18.35
CA LEU A 445 -9.71 -22.43 19.18
C LEU A 445 -9.88 -23.88 19.66
N GLN A 446 -11.10 -24.28 20.04
CA GLN A 446 -11.45 -25.66 20.36
C GLN A 446 -11.22 -26.62 19.18
N ARG A 447 -11.55 -26.21 17.95
CA ARG A 447 -11.29 -27.03 16.75
C ARG A 447 -9.80 -27.18 16.45
N MET A 448 -9.01 -26.12 16.62
CA MET A 448 -7.56 -26.17 16.46
C MET A 448 -6.90 -27.07 17.50
N LEU A 449 -7.30 -26.98 18.76
CA LEU A 449 -6.76 -27.81 19.84
C LEU A 449 -7.20 -29.27 19.76
N LYS A 450 -8.37 -29.53 19.17
CA LYS A 450 -8.80 -30.89 18.81
C LYS A 450 -7.89 -31.49 17.76
N ALA A 451 -7.52 -30.71 16.74
CA ALA A 451 -6.63 -31.16 15.68
C ALA A 451 -5.19 -31.43 16.15
N SER A 452 -4.73 -30.70 17.17
CA SER A 452 -3.39 -30.88 17.75
C SER A 452 -3.32 -31.91 18.90
N GLY A 453 -4.43 -32.53 19.30
CA GLY A 453 -4.48 -33.53 20.37
C GLY A 453 -4.18 -32.97 21.77
N LEU A 454 -4.41 -31.68 21.98
CA LEU A 454 -4.08 -30.98 23.24
C LEU A 454 -5.29 -30.78 24.17
N LEU A 455 -6.49 -31.18 23.74
CA LEU A 455 -7.74 -30.99 24.52
C LEU A 455 -7.78 -31.76 25.84
N ASP A 456 -7.22 -32.97 25.87
CA ASP A 456 -7.29 -33.86 27.04
C ASP A 456 -6.14 -33.65 28.03
N LYS A 457 -5.21 -32.72 27.73
CA LYS A 457 -4.09 -32.40 28.62
C LYS A 457 -4.54 -31.40 29.69
N SER A 458 -4.02 -31.56 30.92
CA SER A 458 -4.18 -30.56 31.98
C SER A 458 -3.45 -29.28 31.58
N VAL A 459 -4.05 -28.13 31.86
CA VAL A 459 -3.48 -26.81 31.56
C VAL A 459 -2.11 -26.65 32.22
N GLY A 460 -1.92 -27.17 33.43
CA GLY A 460 -0.63 -27.17 34.13
C GLY A 460 0.48 -27.96 33.42
N SER A 461 0.14 -28.95 32.59
CA SER A 461 1.12 -29.74 31.84
C SER A 461 1.67 -29.04 30.59
N LEU A 462 0.98 -28.00 30.09
CA LEU A 462 1.40 -27.23 28.93
C LEU A 462 2.48 -26.19 29.27
N GLY A 463 2.45 -25.63 30.49
CA GLY A 463 3.48 -24.70 30.97
C GLY A 463 4.85 -25.36 31.20
N ASN A 464 4.88 -26.64 31.58
CA ASN A 464 6.13 -27.38 31.85
C ASN A 464 6.82 -27.94 30.59
N LEU A 465 6.21 -27.81 29.40
CA LEU A 465 6.83 -28.22 28.13
C LEU A 465 7.88 -27.21 27.64
N ALA A 466 7.82 -25.95 28.08
CA ALA A 466 8.81 -24.92 27.74
C ALA A 466 10.09 -25.01 28.61
N ALA A 467 9.99 -25.54 29.84
CA ALA A 467 11.10 -25.57 30.80
C ALA A 467 12.04 -26.79 30.67
N LYS A 468 11.74 -27.75 29.78
CA LYS A 468 12.49 -29.03 29.67
C LYS A 468 13.52 -29.09 28.53
N LYS A 469 13.81 -27.95 27.89
CA LYS A 469 14.83 -27.82 26.83
C LYS A 469 15.70 -26.56 27.01
N SER A 470 16.23 -26.32 28.21
CA SER A 470 17.38 -25.42 28.41
C SER A 470 18.61 -26.22 28.80
#